data_AF-A0AA96WWF7-F1
#
_entry.id   AF-A0AA96WWF7-F1
#
_cell.length_a   1.000
_cell.length_b   1.000
_cell.length_c   1.000
_cell.angle_alpha   90.00
_cell.angle_beta   90.00
_cell.angle_gamma   90.00
#
_symmetry.space_group_name_H-M   'P 1'
#
loop_
_entity.id
_entity.type
_entity.pdbx_description
1 polymer ?
#
loop_
_entity_poly.entity_id
_entity_poly.type
_entity_poly.pdbx_seq_one_letter_code
_entity_poly.pdbx_strand_id
1 'polypeptide(L)'
;MKLAEALILRADCQKRISQLRERLERVVKVEEGDSLAEDPQTLLAEVDRIIENLTQLIQQINRTNSQTPFANLGTLADALAERDTLRIKSNLYREVIKATFGQNHGFFDGSVNARGRVRTVNVAVGALFK
;
A
#
# COMPACT_ATOMS: atom_id res chain seq x y z
N MET A 1 -7.65 -21.00 -12.80
CA MET A 1 -7.95 -19.58 -12.51
C MET A 1 -6.81 -18.74 -13.07
N LYS A 2 -7.10 -17.62 -13.74
CA LYS A 2 -6.06 -16.70 -14.23
C LYS A 2 -5.50 -15.88 -13.06
N LEU A 3 -4.24 -15.45 -13.14
CA LEU A 3 -3.61 -14.62 -12.10
C LEU A 3 -4.38 -13.31 -11.83
N ALA A 4 -4.92 -12.69 -12.88
CA ALA A 4 -5.74 -11.49 -12.76
C ALA A 4 -7.04 -11.74 -11.95
N GLU A 5 -7.71 -12.87 -12.19
CA GLU A 5 -8.90 -13.28 -11.43
C GLU A 5 -8.56 -13.52 -9.96
N ALA A 6 -7.44 -14.20 -9.70
CA ALA A 6 -6.94 -14.45 -8.35
C ALA A 6 -6.68 -13.15 -7.58
N LEU A 7 -6.11 -12.14 -8.24
CA LEU A 7 -5.83 -10.83 -7.65
C LEU A 7 -7.12 -10.06 -7.32
N ILE A 8 -8.13 -10.14 -8.18
CA ILE A 8 -9.45 -9.54 -7.92
C ILE A 8 -10.10 -10.22 -6.71
N LEU A 9 -10.15 -11.55 -6.69
CA LEU A 9 -10.72 -12.31 -5.57
C LEU A 9 -9.99 -12.03 -4.25
N ARG A 10 -8.66 -11.88 -4.28
CA ARG A 10 -7.89 -11.48 -3.10
C ARG A 10 -8.35 -10.11 -2.57
N ALA A 11 -8.53 -9.13 -3.45
CA ALA A 11 -9.00 -7.80 -3.06
C ALA A 11 -10.43 -7.84 -2.51
N ASP A 12 -11.31 -8.63 -3.12
CA ASP A 12 -12.69 -8.82 -2.66
C ASP A 12 -12.75 -9.50 -1.28
N CYS A 13 -11.94 -10.54 -1.05
CA CYS A 13 -11.81 -11.17 0.27
C CYS A 13 -11.36 -10.17 1.33
N GLN A 14 -10.33 -9.36 1.06
CA GLN A 14 -9.86 -8.33 1.98
C GLN A 14 -10.94 -7.28 2.28
N LYS A 15 -11.69 -6.85 1.26
CA LYS A 15 -12.81 -5.92 1.42
C LYS A 15 -13.92 -6.51 2.30
N ARG A 16 -14.28 -7.79 2.07
CA ARG A 16 -15.32 -8.47 2.84
C ARG A 16 -14.90 -8.67 4.30
N ILE A 17 -13.62 -8.97 4.57
CA ILE A 17 -13.07 -9.01 5.94
C ILE A 17 -13.23 -7.65 6.62
N SER A 18 -12.88 -6.54 5.95
CA SER A 18 -13.06 -5.20 6.52
C SER A 18 -14.53 -4.89 6.84
N GLN A 19 -15.46 -5.28 5.96
CA GLN A 19 -16.89 -5.10 6.19
C GLN A 19 -17.40 -5.94 7.37
N LEU A 20 -16.96 -7.20 7.48
CA LEU A 20 -17.32 -8.07 8.60
C LEU A 20 -16.74 -7.57 9.91
N ARG A 21 -15.53 -7.00 9.90
CA ARG A 21 -14.93 -6.35 11.07
C ARG A 21 -15.81 -5.20 11.56
N GLU A 22 -16.26 -4.31 10.68
CA GLU A 22 -17.16 -3.20 11.06
C GLU A 22 -18.49 -3.71 11.64
N ARG A 23 -19.04 -4.80 11.08
CA ARG A 23 -20.27 -5.43 11.60
C ARG A 23 -20.03 -6.04 12.98
N LEU A 24 -18.95 -6.80 13.15
CA LEU A 24 -18.59 -7.44 14.43
C LEU A 24 -18.38 -6.38 15.52
N GLU A 25 -17.70 -5.27 15.19
CA GLU A 25 -17.53 -4.14 16.12
C GLU A 25 -18.86 -3.53 16.57
N ARG A 26 -19.90 -3.54 15.73
CA ARG A 26 -21.24 -3.06 16.10
C ARG A 26 -21.98 -4.05 16.99
N VAL A 27 -21.91 -5.34 16.67
CA VAL A 27 -22.58 -6.41 17.43
C VAL A 27 -21.98 -6.58 18.82
N VAL A 28 -20.67 -6.38 18.98
CA VAL A 28 -19.99 -6.47 20.30
C VAL A 28 -20.24 -5.25 21.19
N LYS A 29 -20.62 -4.09 20.62
CA LYS A 29 -20.87 -2.84 21.36
C LYS A 29 -22.32 -2.67 21.85
N VAL A 30 -23.13 -3.72 21.79
CA VAL A 30 -24.54 -3.66 22.20
C VAL A 30 -24.63 -3.57 23.74
N GLU A 31 -25.35 -2.57 24.25
CA GLU A 31 -25.58 -2.36 25.69
C GLU A 31 -26.61 -3.35 26.26
N GLU A 32 -26.62 -3.53 27.60
CA GLU A 32 -27.55 -4.43 28.30
C GLU A 32 -29.01 -4.12 27.95
N GLY A 33 -29.62 -4.96 27.11
CA GLY A 33 -31.06 -4.92 26.82
C GLY A 33 -31.45 -4.93 25.34
N ASP A 34 -30.50 -4.76 24.41
CA ASP A 34 -30.80 -4.86 22.97
C ASP A 34 -30.65 -6.30 22.45
N SER A 35 -31.59 -6.74 21.61
CA SER A 35 -31.50 -8.03 20.95
C SER A 35 -30.39 -7.98 19.90
N LEU A 36 -29.40 -8.88 20.01
CA LEU A 36 -28.38 -9.05 18.98
C LEU A 36 -29.07 -9.32 17.63
N ALA A 37 -28.96 -8.39 16.68
CA ALA A 37 -29.55 -8.54 15.35
C ALA A 37 -28.89 -9.68 14.55
N GLU A 38 -27.65 -10.03 14.90
CA GLU A 38 -26.86 -11.07 14.28
C GLU A 38 -26.05 -11.82 15.35
N ASP A 39 -25.85 -13.13 15.17
CA ASP A 39 -25.05 -13.95 16.08
C ASP A 39 -23.53 -13.71 15.85
N PRO A 40 -22.79 -13.24 16.88
CA PRO A 40 -21.34 -13.04 16.79
C PRO A 40 -20.59 -14.30 16.37
N GLN A 41 -21.03 -15.49 16.81
CA GLN A 41 -20.36 -16.74 16.48
C GLN A 41 -20.49 -17.08 15.00
N THR A 42 -21.65 -16.83 14.41
CA THR A 42 -21.89 -16.97 12.98
C THR A 42 -21.02 -16.01 12.16
N LEU A 43 -20.87 -14.76 12.60
CA LEU A 43 -19.99 -13.77 11.94
C LEU A 43 -18.51 -14.15 12.03
N LEU A 44 -18.05 -14.64 13.19
CA LEU A 44 -16.69 -15.13 13.37
C LEU A 44 -16.41 -16.32 12.45
N ALA A 45 -17.33 -17.29 12.37
CA ALA A 45 -17.20 -18.43 11.47
C ALA A 45 -17.16 -18.01 9.99
N GLU A 46 -17.90 -16.96 9.61
CA GLU A 46 -17.82 -16.39 8.26
C GLU A 46 -16.45 -15.74 7.99
N VAL A 47 -15.93 -14.98 8.94
CA VAL A 47 -14.59 -14.37 8.87
C VAL A 47 -13.52 -15.45 8.70
N ASP A 48 -13.54 -16.50 9.51
CA ASP A 48 -12.57 -17.60 9.45
C ASP A 48 -12.53 -18.25 8.06
N ARG A 49 -13.71 -18.56 7.50
CA ARG A 49 -13.81 -19.12 6.14
C ARG A 49 -13.23 -18.18 5.08
N ILE A 50 -13.43 -16.86 5.21
CA ILE A 50 -12.89 -15.91 4.24
C ILE A 50 -11.37 -15.78 4.41
N ILE A 51 -10.84 -15.85 5.64
CA ILE A 51 -9.41 -15.83 5.91
C ILE A 51 -8.73 -17.08 5.35
N GLU A 52 -9.34 -18.26 5.49
CA GLU A 52 -8.85 -19.50 4.88
C GLU A 52 -8.77 -19.37 3.35
N ASN A 53 -9.85 -18.89 2.72
CA ASN A 53 -9.88 -18.65 1.27
C ASN A 53 -8.83 -17.62 0.84
N LEU A 54 -8.68 -16.51 1.58
CA LEU A 54 -7.66 -15.50 1.33
C LEU A 54 -6.25 -16.11 1.40
N THR A 55 -6.01 -16.96 2.39
CA THR A 55 -4.72 -17.66 2.57
C THR A 55 -4.40 -18.54 1.36
N GLN A 56 -5.38 -19.33 0.90
CA GLN A 56 -5.21 -20.17 -0.29
C GLN A 56 -4.92 -19.33 -1.54
N LEU A 57 -5.66 -18.23 -1.75
CA LEU A 57 -5.43 -17.32 -2.87
C LEU A 57 -4.02 -16.72 -2.84
N ILE A 58 -3.56 -16.25 -1.68
CA ILE A 58 -2.21 -15.68 -1.53
C ILE A 58 -1.14 -16.74 -1.85
N GLN A 59 -1.29 -17.96 -1.35
CA GLN A 59 -0.35 -19.04 -1.63
C GLN A 59 -0.30 -19.37 -3.13
N GLN A 60 -1.44 -19.44 -3.80
CA GLN A 60 -1.52 -19.69 -5.24
C GLN A 60 -0.88 -18.56 -6.05
N ILE A 61 -1.15 -17.31 -5.70
CA ILE A 61 -0.56 -16.12 -6.34
C ILE A 61 0.95 -16.14 -6.17
N ASN A 62 1.45 -16.36 -4.95
CA ASN A 62 2.88 -16.35 -4.67
C ASN A 62 3.62 -17.47 -5.41
N ARG A 63 3.03 -18.69 -5.45
CA ARG A 63 3.56 -19.80 -6.25
C ARG A 63 3.61 -19.44 -7.73
N THR A 64 2.52 -18.88 -8.27
CA THR A 64 2.45 -18.46 -9.67
C THR A 64 3.51 -17.40 -9.99
N ASN A 65 3.66 -16.39 -9.13
CA ASN A 65 4.64 -15.32 -9.31
C ASN A 65 6.08 -15.84 -9.28
N SER A 66 6.37 -16.82 -8.41
CA SER A 66 7.73 -17.37 -8.26
C SER A 66 8.08 -18.42 -9.30
N GLN A 67 7.09 -18.98 -10.01
CA GLN A 67 7.30 -20.04 -11.00
C GLN A 67 7.12 -19.57 -12.45
N THR A 68 6.46 -18.45 -12.67
CA THR A 68 6.22 -17.93 -14.02
C THR A 68 7.44 -17.14 -14.48
N PRO A 69 8.15 -17.57 -15.55
CA PRO A 69 9.24 -16.79 -16.13
C PRO A 69 8.69 -15.50 -16.75
N PHE A 70 9.39 -14.40 -16.55
CA PHE A 70 9.01 -13.08 -17.05
C PHE A 70 10.18 -12.42 -17.78
N ALA A 71 10.10 -12.43 -19.11
CA ALA A 71 11.10 -11.84 -20.00
C ALA A 71 12.54 -12.23 -19.62
N ASN A 72 13.46 -11.27 -19.63
CA ASN A 72 14.86 -11.47 -19.30
C ASN A 72 15.17 -11.24 -17.81
N LEU A 73 14.15 -10.98 -16.98
CA LEU A 73 14.30 -10.57 -15.58
C LEU A 73 14.20 -11.75 -14.60
N GLY A 74 14.15 -12.99 -15.09
CA GLY A 74 13.92 -14.17 -14.28
C GLY A 74 12.44 -14.47 -14.14
N THR A 75 11.92 -14.47 -12.91
CA THR A 75 10.51 -14.79 -12.62
C THR A 75 9.65 -13.53 -12.53
N LEU A 76 8.33 -13.70 -12.53
CA LEU A 76 7.39 -12.60 -12.29
C LEU A 76 7.61 -11.97 -10.90
N ALA A 77 8.02 -12.76 -9.89
CA ALA A 77 8.39 -12.25 -8.57
C ALA A 77 9.61 -11.30 -8.64
N ASP A 78 10.63 -11.66 -9.43
CA ASP A 78 11.83 -10.84 -9.62
C ASP A 78 11.49 -9.50 -10.31
N ALA A 79 10.67 -9.57 -11.37
CA ALA A 79 10.19 -8.38 -12.08
C ALA A 79 9.36 -7.45 -11.18
N LEU A 80 8.56 -8.00 -10.25
CA LEU A 80 7.81 -7.21 -9.27
C LEU A 80 8.75 -6.50 -8.29
N ALA A 81 9.80 -7.17 -7.81
CA ALA A 81 10.78 -6.58 -6.91
C ALA A 81 11.53 -5.41 -7.58
N GLU A 82 11.96 -5.58 -8.84
CA GLU A 82 12.60 -4.51 -9.60
C GLU A 82 11.64 -3.33 -9.82
N ARG A 83 10.39 -3.59 -10.20
CA ARG A 83 9.37 -2.55 -10.34
C ARG A 83 9.17 -1.76 -9.04
N ASP A 84 9.11 -2.43 -7.90
CA ASP A 84 8.84 -1.80 -6.61
C ASP A 84 10.03 -0.92 -6.17
N THR A 85 11.26 -1.36 -6.39
CA THR A 85 12.47 -0.55 -6.12
C THR A 85 12.57 0.67 -7.05
N LEU A 86 12.26 0.51 -8.34
CA LEU A 86 12.18 1.62 -9.29
C LEU A 86 11.11 2.64 -8.89
N ARG A 87 9.97 2.17 -8.39
CA ARG A 87 8.89 3.05 -7.91
C ARG A 87 9.34 3.87 -6.70
N ILE A 88 10.05 3.27 -5.75
CA ILE A 88 10.63 3.97 -4.60
C ILE A 88 11.60 5.05 -5.09
N LYS A 89 12.54 4.69 -5.97
CA LYS A 89 13.51 5.62 -6.56
C LYS A 89 12.81 6.80 -7.27
N SER A 90 11.77 6.51 -8.05
CA SER A 90 10.99 7.55 -8.73
C SER A 90 10.25 8.47 -7.75
N ASN A 91 9.70 7.94 -6.67
CA ASN A 91 9.01 8.75 -5.66
C ASN A 91 9.99 9.65 -4.93
N LEU A 92 11.16 9.14 -4.53
CA LEU A 92 12.22 9.93 -3.89
C LEU A 92 12.63 11.11 -4.77
N TYR A 93 12.87 10.88 -6.07
CA TYR A 93 13.23 11.97 -6.98
C TYR A 93 12.12 13.02 -7.11
N ARG A 94 10.85 12.60 -7.16
CA ARG A 94 9.71 13.54 -7.17
C ARG A 94 9.62 14.36 -5.89
N GLU A 95 9.89 13.76 -4.73
CA GLU A 95 9.89 14.45 -3.44
C GLU A 95 11.02 15.48 -3.34
N VAL A 96 12.24 15.11 -3.76
CA VAL A 96 13.38 16.04 -3.81
C VAL A 96 13.09 17.22 -4.73
N ILE A 97 12.60 16.94 -5.94
CA ILE A 97 12.17 17.97 -6.90
C ILE A 97 11.12 18.87 -6.25
N LYS A 98 10.05 18.32 -5.69
CA LYS A 98 9.00 19.10 -5.01
C LYS A 98 9.55 19.97 -3.89
N ALA A 99 10.49 19.48 -3.10
CA ALA A 99 11.13 20.25 -2.03
C ALA A 99 11.96 21.42 -2.59
N THR A 100 12.70 21.22 -3.69
CA THR A 100 13.46 22.30 -4.34
C THR A 100 12.56 23.39 -4.94
N PHE A 101 11.42 23.04 -5.54
CA PHE A 101 10.48 24.01 -6.10
C PHE A 101 9.55 24.65 -5.06
N GLY A 102 9.20 23.93 -3.98
CA GLY A 102 8.35 24.42 -2.89
C GLY A 102 9.03 25.42 -1.96
N GLN A 103 10.38 25.43 -1.89
CA GLN A 103 11.14 26.44 -1.14
C GLN A 103 11.23 27.80 -1.88
N ASN A 104 10.91 27.85 -3.18
CA ASN A 104 11.05 29.05 -4.01
C ASN A 104 9.78 29.94 -4.08
N HIS A 105 8.68 29.57 -3.41
CA HIS A 105 7.41 30.31 -3.51
C HIS A 105 7.00 31.09 -2.24
N GLY A 106 7.92 31.28 -1.28
CA GLY A 106 7.61 31.91 0.01
C GLY A 106 8.58 33.01 0.48
N PHE A 107 9.37 33.61 -0.41
CA PHE A 107 10.36 34.64 -0.03
C PHE A 107 10.24 35.91 -0.90
N PHE A 108 9.10 36.58 -0.81
CA PHE A 108 9.00 38.03 -1.03
C PHE A 108 7.87 38.58 -0.15
N ASP A 109 8.09 38.58 1.16
CA ASP A 109 7.47 39.58 2.05
C ASP A 109 8.54 40.09 3.02
N GLY A 110 8.56 41.40 3.19
CA GLY A 110 9.63 42.16 3.80
C GLY A 110 9.72 41.95 5.31
N SER A 111 10.86 41.47 5.76
CA SER A 111 11.57 42.02 6.93
C SER A 111 12.88 41.28 7.10
N VAL A 112 13.97 42.01 6.91
CA VAL A 112 15.32 41.55 7.14
C VAL A 112 15.47 41.31 8.65
N ASN A 113 15.53 40.05 9.08
CA ASN A 113 16.22 39.71 10.32
C ASN A 113 16.95 38.37 10.24
N ALA A 114 18.17 38.40 10.75
CA ALA A 114 19.26 37.53 10.37
C ALA A 114 19.25 36.13 11.02
N ARG A 115 20.01 35.22 10.39
CA ARG A 115 20.58 33.96 10.90
C ARG A 115 19.69 32.71 10.91
N GLY A 116 19.51 32.18 9.71
CA GLY A 116 19.27 30.75 9.48
C GLY A 116 19.81 30.39 8.10
N ARG A 117 21.13 30.21 7.98
CA ARG A 117 21.80 29.89 6.72
C ARG A 117 21.44 28.45 6.33
N VAL A 118 20.26 28.23 5.75
CA VAL A 118 19.91 26.97 5.09
C VAL A 118 20.85 26.86 3.90
N ARG A 119 21.93 26.08 4.07
CA ARG A 119 22.77 25.65 2.95
C ARG A 119 21.91 24.75 2.10
N THR A 120 21.35 25.28 1.02
CA THR A 120 20.96 24.47 -0.14
C THR A 120 22.22 23.72 -0.57
N VAL A 121 22.33 22.46 -0.17
CA VAL A 121 23.31 21.55 -0.76
C VAL A 121 22.85 21.40 -2.20
N ASN A 122 23.60 22.03 -3.11
CA ASN A 122 23.42 21.89 -4.54
C ASN A 122 23.74 20.43 -4.89
N VAL A 123 22.76 19.54 -4.75
CA VAL A 123 22.85 18.18 -5.27
C VAL A 123 22.77 18.35 -6.78
N ALA A 124 23.94 18.48 -7.39
CA ALA A 124 24.09 18.60 -8.83
C ALA A 124 23.36 17.43 -9.50
N VAL A 125 22.19 17.73 -10.06
CA VAL A 125 21.34 16.80 -10.82
C VAL A 125 22.07 16.26 -12.08
N GLY A 126 23.25 16.79 -12.41
CA GLY A 126 24.08 16.38 -13.55
C GLY A 126 24.86 15.07 -13.40
N ALA A 127 24.91 14.44 -12.23
CA ALA A 127 25.70 13.21 -12.03
C ALA A 127 24.92 11.89 -12.25
N LEU A 128 23.60 11.95 -12.49
CA LEU A 128 22.76 10.75 -12.69
C LEU A 128 22.53 10.37 -14.16
N PHE A 129 23.13 11.10 -15.10
CA PHE A 129 23.10 10.79 -16.53
C PHE A 129 24.53 10.67 -17.09
N LYS A 130 25.21 9.58 -16.72
CA LYS A 130 26.25 8.94 -17.53
C LYS A 130 26.11 7.44 -17.39
#